data_AF-A0A7S1YB50-F1
#
_entry.id   AF-A0A7S1YB50-F1
#
_cell.length_a   1.000
_cell.length_b   1.000
_cell.length_c   1.000
_cell.angle_alpha   90.00
_cell.angle_beta   90.00
_cell.angle_gamma   90.00
#
_symmetry.space_group_name_H-M   'P 1'
#
loop_
_entity.id
_entity.type
_entity.pdbx_description
1 polymer ?
#
loop_
_entity_poly.entity_id
_entity_poly.type
_entity_poly.pdbx_seq_one_letter_code
_entity_poly.pdbx_strand_id
1 'polypeptide(L)'
;MKSCGRGHLLVVLSAMFHIAKALISRRLPTPTRAAQISRRCCLQRHAASTLSITEQMKQDSLEEMRKIKSNHKLPAPFELLESKAKAASYIDNNIDALLFDCDGVLYRGLDAAPGASQALNRLIENGKQCFFVTNNAGVNRKQLRDKLVKLLGCEELTIEQMVSSSYSCTQYLRKNIPEGGRVHVVGTNALAEELRETGGFDVTSVNDDQKASMSRDELAAYDFSPFHPVDAVVVGLDTEFNYRKLCVANVLLQRNKNALFVSTNQDSYDLVGGDARHLPGNGSLVKALEWCSQRTAIDTGKPSSTLANLLLEEHGLKPARTMMVGDRLDTDIAFGEQNGMVGALVLTGVTTADVLAQAVHDGVDDFVPTVVVPYMGMMA
;
A
#
# COMPACT_ATOMS: atom_id res chain seq x y z
N MET A 1 -60.47 -39.19 -26.20
CA MET A 1 -59.37 -40.03 -26.72
C MET A 1 -58.06 -39.43 -26.25
N LYS A 2 -57.28 -40.27 -25.54
CA LYS A 2 -55.81 -40.31 -25.33
C LYS A 2 -54.99 -39.02 -25.07
N SER A 3 -54.47 -39.04 -23.85
CA SER A 3 -53.23 -38.48 -23.29
C SER A 3 -51.99 -38.42 -24.19
N CYS A 4 -51.21 -37.33 -24.07
CA CYS A 4 -49.75 -37.38 -24.04
C CYS A 4 -49.20 -36.05 -23.46
N GLY A 5 -48.20 -36.09 -22.57
CA GLY A 5 -47.56 -34.87 -22.06
C GLY A 5 -46.97 -34.87 -20.65
N ARG A 6 -46.72 -36.04 -20.02
CA ARG A 6 -45.83 -36.17 -18.85
C ARG A 6 -44.75 -37.19 -19.21
N GLY A 7 -43.67 -36.75 -19.86
CA GLY A 7 -42.68 -37.67 -20.44
C GLY A 7 -41.24 -37.19 -20.51
N HIS A 8 -40.89 -35.98 -20.05
CA HIS A 8 -39.51 -35.48 -20.12
C HIS A 8 -38.85 -35.10 -18.79
N LEU A 9 -39.47 -35.44 -17.66
CA LEU A 9 -38.89 -35.20 -16.32
C LEU A 9 -38.37 -36.47 -15.62
N LEU A 10 -38.46 -37.65 -16.25
CA LEU A 10 -38.04 -38.92 -15.61
C LEU A 10 -36.74 -39.54 -16.15
N VAL A 11 -36.15 -39.01 -17.22
CA VAL A 11 -34.92 -39.60 -17.82
C VAL A 11 -33.63 -38.97 -17.28
N VAL A 12 -33.68 -37.74 -16.76
CA VAL A 12 -32.46 -37.04 -16.26
C VAL A 12 -32.13 -37.39 -14.80
N LEU A 13 -33.11 -37.85 -14.02
CA LEU A 13 -32.92 -38.25 -12.61
C LEU A 13 -32.36 -39.67 -12.41
N SER A 14 -32.31 -40.51 -13.46
CA SER A 14 -31.76 -41.87 -13.37
C SER A 14 -30.23 -41.92 -13.58
N ALA A 15 -29.67 -40.98 -14.34
CA ALA A 15 -28.24 -40.94 -14.66
C ALA A 15 -27.35 -40.46 -13.50
N MET A 16 -27.89 -39.64 -12.58
CA MET A 16 -27.12 -39.12 -11.44
C MET A 16 -27.02 -40.08 -10.25
N PHE A 17 -27.83 -41.14 -10.18
CA PHE A 17 -27.76 -42.10 -9.07
C PHE A 17 -26.76 -43.25 -9.30
N HIS A 18 -26.30 -43.48 -10.54
CA HIS A 18 -25.33 -44.54 -10.86
C HIS A 18 -23.86 -44.10 -10.77
N ILE A 19 -23.58 -42.80 -10.83
CA ILE A 19 -22.20 -42.28 -10.68
C ILE A 19 -21.80 -42.15 -9.20
N ALA A 20 -22.78 -41.89 -8.31
CA ALA A 20 -22.53 -41.73 -6.88
C ALA A 20 -22.19 -43.06 -6.15
N LYS A 21 -22.57 -44.23 -6.68
CA LYS A 21 -22.25 -45.54 -6.07
C LYS A 21 -20.90 -46.13 -6.50
N ALA A 22 -20.26 -45.63 -7.56
CA ALA A 22 -18.97 -46.14 -8.04
C ALA A 22 -17.74 -45.50 -7.35
N LEU A 23 -17.93 -44.42 -6.59
CA LEU A 23 -16.83 -43.67 -5.96
C LEU A 23 -16.63 -43.97 -4.47
N ILE A 24 -17.50 -44.77 -3.83
CA ILE A 24 -17.44 -45.03 -2.37
C ILE A 24 -16.76 -46.37 -2.01
N SER A 25 -16.34 -47.21 -2.97
CA SER A 25 -15.78 -48.55 -2.65
C SER A 25 -14.30 -48.77 -3.00
N ARG A 26 -13.49 -47.75 -3.27
CA ARG A 26 -12.04 -47.94 -3.50
C ARG A 26 -11.25 -47.75 -2.20
N ARG A 27 -10.90 -48.87 -1.54
CA ARG A 27 -9.90 -48.90 -0.47
C ARG A 27 -8.57 -48.34 -0.99
N LEU A 28 -8.08 -47.30 -0.36
CA LEU A 28 -6.74 -46.76 -0.60
C LEU A 28 -5.67 -47.79 -0.13
N PRO A 29 -4.61 -48.03 -0.91
CA PRO A 29 -3.55 -48.95 -0.50
C PRO A 29 -2.75 -48.37 0.67
N THR A 30 -2.44 -49.21 1.65
CA THR A 30 -1.53 -48.86 2.75
C THR A 30 -0.10 -48.67 2.23
N PRO A 31 0.63 -47.62 2.65
CA PRO A 31 1.96 -47.34 2.12
C PRO A 31 2.96 -48.39 2.60
N THR A 32 3.79 -48.88 1.68
CA THR A 32 4.86 -49.85 1.96
C THR A 32 5.96 -49.22 2.83
N ARG A 33 6.64 -50.07 3.62
CA ARG A 33 7.68 -49.71 4.60
C ARG A 33 8.80 -48.81 4.03
N ALA A 34 9.05 -48.84 2.72
CA ALA A 34 10.01 -47.97 2.03
C ALA A 34 9.54 -46.51 1.91
N ALA A 35 8.24 -46.25 1.78
CA ALA A 35 7.68 -44.89 1.73
C ALA A 35 7.69 -44.19 3.11
N GLN A 36 7.67 -44.96 4.20
CA GLN A 36 7.80 -44.43 5.56
C GLN A 36 9.24 -44.04 5.92
N ILE A 37 10.25 -44.71 5.34
CA ILE A 37 11.67 -44.38 5.56
C ILE A 37 12.07 -43.14 4.72
N SER A 38 11.56 -43.01 3.49
CA SER A 38 11.76 -41.80 2.67
C SER A 38 11.10 -40.56 3.29
N ARG A 39 9.89 -40.69 3.87
CA ARG A 39 9.25 -39.58 4.62
C ARG A 39 10.01 -39.20 5.88
N ARG A 40 10.62 -40.15 6.62
CA ARG A 40 11.48 -39.81 7.77
C ARG A 40 12.79 -39.12 7.35
N CYS A 41 13.34 -39.45 6.19
CA CYS A 41 14.57 -38.81 5.68
C CYS A 41 14.31 -37.42 5.06
N CYS A 42 13.14 -37.19 4.44
CA CYS A 42 12.71 -35.85 3.99
C CYS A 42 12.26 -34.93 5.14
N LEU A 43 11.62 -35.48 6.18
CA LEU A 43 11.23 -34.71 7.37
C LEU A 43 12.40 -34.38 8.31
N GLN A 44 13.59 -34.93 8.06
CA GLN A 44 14.82 -34.61 8.80
C GLN A 44 15.76 -33.64 8.04
N ARG A 45 15.38 -33.14 6.85
CA ARG A 45 16.18 -32.17 6.08
C ARG A 45 15.61 -30.74 6.05
N HIS A 46 14.53 -30.46 6.76
CA HIS A 46 14.01 -29.11 6.98
C HIS A 46 13.84 -28.80 8.47
N ALA A 47 14.90 -29.02 9.24
CA ALA A 47 15.16 -28.28 10.46
C ALA A 47 16.20 -27.18 10.15
N ALA A 48 15.95 -26.39 9.10
CA ALA A 48 16.56 -25.06 9.01
C ALA A 48 15.80 -24.22 10.03
N SER A 49 16.49 -23.57 10.96
CA SER A 49 15.87 -22.68 11.94
C SER A 49 15.03 -21.63 11.21
N THR A 50 13.71 -21.77 11.20
CA THR A 50 12.80 -20.76 10.64
C THR A 50 12.82 -19.57 11.58
N LEU A 51 13.66 -18.59 11.25
CA LEU A 51 13.67 -17.28 11.89
C LEU A 51 12.26 -16.68 11.82
N SER A 52 11.86 -15.92 12.83
CA SER A 52 10.64 -15.11 12.72
C SER A 52 10.81 -14.08 11.60
N ILE A 53 9.70 -13.56 11.07
CA ILE A 53 9.74 -12.51 10.03
C ILE A 53 10.54 -11.31 10.54
N THR A 54 10.37 -10.90 11.80
CA THR A 54 11.17 -9.86 12.44
C THR A 54 12.67 -10.18 12.42
N GLU A 55 13.08 -11.39 12.81
CA GLU A 55 14.51 -11.72 12.82
C GLU A 55 15.08 -11.82 11.40
N GLN A 56 14.30 -12.28 10.43
CA GLN A 56 14.68 -12.26 9.02
C GLN A 56 14.89 -10.83 8.52
N MET A 57 13.94 -9.91 8.79
CA MET A 57 14.08 -8.49 8.43
C MET A 57 15.35 -7.88 9.00
N LYS A 58 15.70 -8.22 10.24
CA LYS A 58 16.93 -7.76 10.90
C LYS A 58 18.18 -8.29 10.19
N GLN A 59 18.21 -9.57 9.85
CA GLN A 59 19.36 -10.17 9.17
C GLN A 59 19.54 -9.61 7.76
N ASP A 60 18.45 -9.51 7.00
CA ASP A 60 18.46 -8.99 5.63
C ASP A 60 18.94 -7.54 5.61
N SER A 61 18.37 -6.67 6.46
CA SER A 61 18.77 -5.26 6.52
C SER A 61 20.24 -5.05 6.93
N LEU A 62 20.76 -5.86 7.86
CA LEU A 62 22.17 -5.82 8.22
C LEU A 62 23.07 -6.30 7.08
N GLU A 63 22.61 -7.26 6.28
CA GLU A 63 23.33 -7.72 5.10
C GLU A 63 23.35 -6.66 4.00
N GLU A 64 22.22 -6.01 3.71
CA GLU A 64 22.16 -4.88 2.79
C GLU A 64 23.09 -3.74 3.24
N MET A 65 23.13 -3.43 4.54
CA MET A 65 24.07 -2.45 5.10
C MET A 65 25.54 -2.83 4.85
N ARG A 66 25.90 -4.12 4.96
CA ARG A 66 27.27 -4.58 4.64
C ARG A 66 27.58 -4.42 3.15
N LYS A 67 26.63 -4.71 2.27
CA LYS A 67 26.79 -4.53 0.82
C LYS A 67 27.04 -3.06 0.47
N ILE A 68 26.25 -2.14 1.04
CA ILE A 68 26.45 -0.68 0.87
C ILE A 68 27.88 -0.29 1.25
N LYS A 69 28.35 -0.71 2.42
CA LYS A 69 29.69 -0.36 2.93
C LYS A 69 30.86 -0.93 2.12
N SER A 70 30.69 -2.13 1.61
CA SER A 70 31.72 -2.83 0.83
C SER A 70 31.75 -2.38 -0.64
N ASN A 71 30.73 -1.66 -1.09
CA ASN A 71 30.68 -1.14 -2.44
C ASN A 71 31.56 0.11 -2.61
N HIS A 72 32.85 -0.10 -2.88
CA HIS A 72 33.81 0.98 -3.16
C HIS A 72 33.46 1.86 -4.37
N LYS A 73 32.51 1.45 -5.21
CA LYS A 73 32.03 2.21 -6.37
C LYS A 73 30.82 3.08 -6.05
N LEU A 74 30.26 2.96 -4.85
CA LEU A 74 29.16 3.78 -4.39
C LEU A 74 29.76 5.04 -3.76
N PRO A 75 29.71 6.22 -4.41
CA PRO A 75 29.93 7.46 -3.66
C PRO A 75 28.88 7.50 -2.54
N ALA A 76 29.28 7.90 -1.33
CA ALA A 76 28.39 7.99 -0.18
C ALA A 76 27.98 9.45 0.03
N PRO A 77 27.03 10.00 -0.76
CA PRO A 77 26.45 11.32 -0.52
C PRO A 77 25.58 11.35 0.75
N PHE A 78 25.39 10.19 1.39
CA PHE A 78 24.52 9.98 2.54
C PHE A 78 25.29 9.51 3.77
N GLU A 79 24.74 9.79 4.95
CA GLU A 79 25.31 9.35 6.21
C GLU A 79 24.76 7.99 6.66
N LEU A 80 25.66 7.06 7.00
CA LEU A 80 25.27 5.78 7.59
C LEU A 80 25.10 5.91 9.11
N LEU A 81 23.90 5.63 9.61
CA LEU A 81 23.57 5.61 11.04
C LEU A 81 23.62 4.18 11.57
N GLU A 82 24.84 3.68 11.75
CA GLU A 82 25.12 2.25 12.01
C GLU A 82 24.98 1.82 13.47
N SER A 83 24.71 2.76 14.38
CA SER A 83 24.54 2.49 15.81
C SER A 83 23.43 3.35 16.39
N LYS A 84 22.75 2.84 17.42
CA LYS A 84 21.72 3.58 18.17
C LYS A 84 22.23 4.93 18.68
N ALA A 85 23.46 4.97 19.19
CA ALA A 85 24.06 6.20 19.70
C ALA A 85 24.22 7.25 18.60
N LYS A 86 24.67 6.83 17.42
CA LYS A 86 24.84 7.73 16.26
C LYS A 86 23.49 8.22 15.73
N ALA A 87 22.52 7.32 15.57
CA ALA A 87 21.19 7.68 15.11
C ALA A 87 20.48 8.62 16.08
N ALA A 88 20.48 8.29 17.39
CA ALA A 88 19.91 9.14 18.41
C ALA A 88 20.56 10.53 18.44
N SER A 89 21.90 10.61 18.38
CA SER A 89 22.60 11.90 18.33
C SER A 89 22.23 12.71 17.09
N TYR A 90 22.09 12.07 15.92
CA TYR A 90 21.68 12.77 14.70
C TYR A 90 20.25 13.34 14.85
N ILE A 91 19.31 12.51 15.31
CA ILE A 91 17.90 12.89 15.48
C ILE A 91 17.76 13.98 16.54
N ASP A 92 18.43 13.84 17.68
CA ASP A 92 18.32 14.78 18.80
C ASP A 92 18.80 16.19 18.40
N ASN A 93 19.86 16.29 17.60
CA ASN A 93 20.44 17.56 17.19
C ASN A 93 19.69 18.21 16.00
N ASN A 94 19.19 17.41 15.06
CA ASN A 94 18.74 17.93 13.77
C ASN A 94 17.22 17.87 13.56
N ILE A 95 16.51 16.98 14.25
CA ILE A 95 15.13 16.60 13.90
C ILE A 95 14.18 16.88 15.06
N ASP A 96 13.06 17.53 14.79
CA ASP A 96 12.00 17.79 15.75
C ASP A 96 10.77 16.89 15.50
N ALA A 97 10.54 16.52 14.23
CA ALA A 97 9.41 15.68 13.81
C ALA A 97 9.86 14.54 12.88
N LEU A 98 9.21 13.39 13.00
CA LEU A 98 9.42 12.21 12.17
C LEU A 98 8.11 11.77 11.53
N LEU A 99 8.17 11.54 10.22
CA LEU A 99 7.12 10.97 9.40
C LEU A 99 7.55 9.55 9.06
N PHE A 100 6.80 8.55 9.50
CA PHE A 100 7.12 7.15 9.27
C PHE A 100 6.20 6.59 8.18
N ASP A 101 6.80 6.02 7.13
CA ASP A 101 6.08 4.98 6.41
C ASP A 101 5.77 3.78 7.34
N CYS A 102 4.83 2.93 6.93
CA CYS A 102 4.32 1.84 7.74
C CYS A 102 4.86 0.48 7.29
N ASP A 103 4.50 0.06 6.08
CA ASP A 103 4.80 -1.27 5.55
C ASP A 103 6.26 -1.32 5.09
N GLY A 104 7.06 -2.24 5.62
CA GLY A 104 8.51 -2.28 5.35
C GLY A 104 9.34 -1.43 6.31
N VAL A 105 8.72 -0.49 7.04
CA VAL A 105 9.41 0.36 8.03
C VAL A 105 9.08 -0.03 9.47
N LEU A 106 7.79 0.02 9.83
CA LEU A 106 7.30 -0.28 11.18
C LEU A 106 6.90 -1.74 11.35
N TYR A 107 6.49 -2.39 10.26
CA TYR A 107 6.09 -3.79 10.26
C TYR A 107 6.18 -4.40 8.86
N ARG A 108 6.11 -5.73 8.78
CA ARG A 108 5.91 -6.49 7.53
C ARG A 108 4.79 -7.50 7.76
N GLY A 109 3.66 -7.32 7.07
CA GLY A 109 2.48 -8.14 7.29
C GLY A 109 1.91 -7.95 8.70
N LEU A 110 2.01 -8.98 9.55
CA LEU A 110 1.52 -8.97 10.94
C LEU A 110 2.65 -8.90 11.97
N ASP A 111 3.90 -8.76 11.53
CA ASP A 111 5.07 -8.78 12.39
C ASP A 111 5.68 -7.39 12.47
N ALA A 112 5.91 -6.89 13.69
CA ALA A 112 6.61 -5.62 13.91
C ALA A 112 8.06 -5.70 13.41
N ALA A 113 8.54 -4.58 12.88
CA ALA A 113 9.93 -4.44 12.48
C ALA A 113 10.86 -4.52 13.71
N PRO A 114 12.13 -4.94 13.52
CA PRO A 114 13.04 -5.18 14.63
C PRO A 114 13.21 -3.93 15.51
N GLY A 115 12.83 -4.04 16.78
CA GLY A 115 12.97 -2.95 17.75
C GLY A 115 12.09 -1.71 17.51
N ALA A 116 11.10 -1.78 16.60
CA ALA A 116 10.30 -0.62 16.20
C ALA A 116 9.53 0.01 17.36
N SER A 117 8.88 -0.81 18.20
CA SER A 117 8.16 -0.38 19.40
C SER A 117 9.06 0.40 20.36
N GLN A 118 10.23 -0.14 20.71
CA GLN A 118 11.15 0.49 21.64
C GLN A 118 11.71 1.80 21.10
N ALA A 119 12.05 1.84 19.80
CA ALA A 119 12.55 3.06 19.18
C ALA A 119 11.47 4.15 19.13
N LEU A 120 10.24 3.80 18.75
CA LEU A 120 9.12 4.74 18.70
C LEU A 120 8.82 5.33 20.08
N ASN A 121 8.72 4.49 21.12
CA ASN A 121 8.50 4.97 22.49
C ASN A 121 9.59 5.95 22.93
N ARG A 122 10.86 5.62 22.66
CA ARG A 122 11.99 6.50 23.03
C ARG A 122 11.95 7.84 22.29
N LEU A 123 11.54 7.85 21.02
CA LEU A 123 11.37 9.10 20.26
C LEU A 123 10.26 9.97 20.84
N ILE A 124 9.12 9.37 21.22
CA ILE A 124 8.00 10.06 21.86
C ILE A 124 8.41 10.60 23.24
N GLU A 125 9.08 9.77 24.08
CA GLU A 125 9.60 10.17 25.39
C GLU A 125 10.60 11.33 25.29
N ASN A 126 11.39 11.38 24.22
CA ASN A 126 12.30 12.49 23.92
C ASN A 126 11.61 13.73 23.31
N GLY A 127 10.27 13.76 23.27
CA GLY A 127 9.49 14.90 22.81
C GLY A 127 9.45 15.08 21.30
N LYS A 128 9.79 14.05 20.50
CA LYS A 128 9.69 14.13 19.04
C LYS A 128 8.25 13.96 18.59
N GLN A 129 7.80 14.80 17.66
CA GLN A 129 6.49 14.62 17.03
C GLN A 129 6.57 13.45 16.04
N CYS A 130 5.71 12.44 16.18
CA CYS A 130 5.72 11.26 15.31
C CYS A 130 4.39 11.14 14.57
N PHE A 131 4.45 11.02 13.23
CA PHE A 131 3.31 10.82 12.35
C PHE A 131 3.51 9.56 11.49
N PHE A 132 2.41 8.93 11.10
CA PHE A 132 2.40 7.65 10.39
C PHE A 132 1.76 7.86 9.01
N VAL A 133 2.61 7.94 7.99
CA VAL A 133 2.28 8.40 6.65
C VAL A 133 2.32 7.23 5.67
N THR A 134 1.16 6.75 5.23
CA THR A 134 1.05 5.57 4.36
C THR A 134 0.35 5.89 3.04
N ASN A 135 0.89 5.37 1.93
CA ASN A 135 0.21 5.41 0.63
C ASN A 135 -0.93 4.37 0.53
N ASN A 136 -1.07 3.45 1.49
CA ASN A 136 -2.11 2.44 1.49
C ASN A 136 -3.51 3.05 1.72
N ALA A 137 -4.33 3.11 0.66
CA ALA A 137 -5.70 3.62 0.70
C ALA A 137 -6.74 2.56 1.15
N GLY A 138 -6.29 1.34 1.50
CA GLY A 138 -7.16 0.23 1.92
C GLY A 138 -7.61 0.29 3.38
N VAL A 139 -7.08 1.23 4.17
CA VAL A 139 -7.44 1.42 5.58
C VAL A 139 -7.80 2.89 5.85
N ASN A 140 -8.79 3.11 6.71
CA ASN A 140 -9.08 4.44 7.26
C ASN A 140 -8.17 4.76 8.46
N ARG A 141 -8.16 6.02 8.90
CA ARG A 141 -7.26 6.47 10.00
C ARG A 141 -7.46 5.69 11.30
N LYS A 142 -8.70 5.32 11.62
CA LYS A 142 -9.02 4.54 12.83
C LYS A 142 -8.44 3.12 12.75
N GLN A 143 -8.62 2.46 11.61
CA GLN A 143 -8.07 1.13 11.35
C GLN A 143 -6.54 1.14 11.36
N LEU A 144 -5.90 2.19 10.81
CA LEU A 144 -4.45 2.36 10.85
C LEU A 144 -3.96 2.47 12.31
N ARG A 145 -4.58 3.33 13.12
CA ARG A 145 -4.26 3.47 14.56
C ARG A 145 -4.38 2.13 15.27
N ASP A 146 -5.53 1.47 15.15
CA ASP A 146 -5.80 0.20 15.84
C ASP A 146 -4.79 -0.88 15.44
N LYS A 147 -4.39 -0.93 14.16
CA LYS A 147 -3.35 -1.84 13.66
C LYS A 147 -1.99 -1.52 14.30
N LEU A 148 -1.56 -0.27 14.30
CA LEU A 148 -0.27 0.14 14.86
C LEU A 148 -0.21 -0.09 16.37
N VAL A 149 -1.25 0.26 17.12
CA VAL A 149 -1.35 -0.02 18.57
C VAL A 149 -1.20 -1.51 18.83
N LYS A 150 -1.90 -2.35 18.06
CA LYS A 150 -1.84 -3.81 18.23
C LYS A 150 -0.46 -4.39 17.92
N LEU A 151 0.21 -3.89 16.88
CA LEU A 151 1.51 -4.41 16.44
C LEU A 151 2.68 -3.89 17.29
N LEU A 152 2.63 -2.62 17.69
CA LEU A 152 3.72 -1.93 18.37
C LEU A 152 3.54 -1.86 19.89
N GLY A 153 2.33 -2.09 20.40
CA GLY A 153 2.04 -1.98 21.84
C GLY A 153 2.08 -0.54 22.38
N CYS A 154 1.97 0.46 21.50
CA CYS A 154 2.00 1.88 21.85
C CYS A 154 0.55 2.40 21.97
N GLU A 155 -0.05 2.37 23.17
CA GLU A 155 -1.46 2.78 23.36
C GLU A 155 -1.68 4.30 23.20
N GLU A 156 -0.62 5.10 23.33
CA GLU A 156 -0.66 6.56 23.27
C GLU A 156 -0.83 7.12 21.85
N LEU A 157 -0.82 6.27 20.81
CA LEU A 157 -1.00 6.71 19.43
C LEU A 157 -2.42 7.25 19.20
N THR A 158 -2.48 8.45 18.65
CA THR A 158 -3.71 9.21 18.39
C THR A 158 -4.14 9.12 16.92
N ILE A 159 -5.37 9.51 16.61
CA ILE A 159 -5.90 9.52 15.22
C ILE A 159 -5.24 10.63 14.40
N GLU A 160 -4.90 11.74 15.04
CA GLU A 160 -4.27 12.92 14.46
C GLU A 160 -2.87 12.64 13.93
N GLN A 161 -2.21 11.59 14.44
CA GLN A 161 -0.92 11.12 13.94
C GLN A 161 -1.04 10.22 12.71
N MET A 162 -2.26 9.77 12.35
CA MET A 162 -2.50 8.82 11.26
C MET A 162 -2.81 9.54 9.95
N VAL A 163 -1.93 9.37 8.98
CA VAL A 163 -1.98 10.10 7.71
C VAL A 163 -1.99 9.07 6.57
N SER A 164 -3.18 8.58 6.24
CA SER A 164 -3.38 7.72 5.07
C SER A 164 -3.51 8.55 3.79
N SER A 165 -3.24 7.93 2.65
CA SER A 165 -3.53 8.51 1.34
C SER A 165 -5.01 8.84 1.13
N SER A 166 -5.92 8.06 1.73
CA SER A 166 -7.36 8.35 1.75
C SER A 166 -7.69 9.63 2.52
N TYR A 167 -7.04 9.86 3.67
CA TYR A 167 -7.18 11.10 4.43
C TYR A 167 -6.63 12.29 3.65
N SER A 168 -5.42 12.18 3.10
CA SER A 168 -4.81 13.23 2.28
C SER A 168 -5.70 13.63 1.09
N CYS A 169 -6.20 12.64 0.34
CA CYS A 169 -7.15 12.86 -0.75
C CYS A 169 -8.41 13.59 -0.28
N THR A 170 -8.96 13.18 0.87
CA THR A 170 -10.16 13.79 1.45
C THR A 170 -9.93 15.26 1.79
N GLN A 171 -8.82 15.58 2.46
CA GLN A 171 -8.48 16.95 2.84
C GLN A 171 -8.18 17.81 1.61
N TYR A 172 -7.52 17.25 0.59
CA TYR A 172 -7.32 17.93 -0.68
C TYR A 172 -8.65 18.31 -1.32
N LEU A 173 -9.60 17.38 -1.42
CA LEU A 173 -10.91 17.67 -1.99
C LEU A 173 -11.68 18.71 -1.17
N ARG A 174 -11.65 18.67 0.16
CA ARG A 174 -12.36 19.65 1.01
C ARG A 174 -11.88 21.08 0.78
N LYS A 175 -10.61 21.25 0.40
CA LYS A 175 -10.04 22.56 0.05
C LYS A 175 -10.40 23.01 -1.38
N ASN A 176 -10.78 22.10 -2.27
CA ASN A 176 -10.82 22.36 -3.72
C ASN A 176 -12.17 22.08 -4.41
N ILE A 177 -13.14 21.44 -3.75
CA ILE A 177 -14.51 21.26 -4.28
C ILE A 177 -15.55 21.76 -3.26
N PRO A 178 -16.80 22.04 -3.69
CA PRO A 178 -17.85 22.50 -2.78
C PRO A 178 -18.15 21.50 -1.65
N GLU A 179 -18.61 22.03 -0.51
CA GLU A 179 -19.16 21.21 0.56
C GLU A 179 -20.33 20.37 0.05
N GLY A 180 -20.36 19.08 0.39
CA GLY A 180 -21.34 18.15 -0.18
C GLY A 180 -21.13 17.81 -1.66
N GLY A 181 -20.00 18.24 -2.25
CA GLY A 181 -19.65 17.96 -3.63
C GLY A 181 -19.65 16.47 -3.94
N ARG A 182 -19.91 16.13 -5.21
CA ARG A 182 -20.05 14.75 -5.65
C ARG A 182 -18.74 14.18 -6.14
N VAL A 183 -18.34 13.04 -5.57
CA VAL A 183 -17.09 12.35 -5.87
C VAL A 183 -17.38 10.96 -6.42
N HIS A 184 -16.84 10.64 -7.59
CA HIS A 184 -16.87 9.28 -8.13
C HIS A 184 -15.58 8.54 -7.79
N VAL A 185 -15.70 7.36 -7.19
CA VAL A 185 -14.57 6.57 -6.73
C VAL A 185 -14.37 5.33 -7.60
N VAL A 186 -13.15 5.17 -8.08
CA VAL A 186 -12.58 3.89 -8.55
C VAL A 186 -11.60 3.46 -7.48
N GLY A 187 -11.99 2.52 -6.60
CA GLY A 187 -11.24 2.25 -5.38
C GLY A 187 -12.01 1.38 -4.40
N THR A 188 -11.39 1.12 -3.24
CA THR A 188 -11.99 0.33 -2.16
C THR A 188 -13.18 1.02 -1.47
N ASN A 189 -13.99 0.23 -0.76
CA ASN A 189 -15.03 0.75 0.12
C ASN A 189 -14.46 1.63 1.25
N ALA A 190 -13.27 1.30 1.78
CA ALA A 190 -12.63 2.10 2.83
C ALA A 190 -12.31 3.54 2.35
N LEU A 191 -11.88 3.70 1.11
CA LEU A 191 -11.69 5.02 0.50
C LEU A 191 -13.03 5.77 0.36
N ALA A 192 -14.08 5.09 -0.11
CA ALA A 192 -15.40 5.69 -0.24
C ALA A 192 -16.01 6.08 1.12
N GLU A 193 -15.77 5.30 2.18
CA GLU A 193 -16.16 5.59 3.56
C GLU A 193 -15.43 6.82 4.10
N GLU A 194 -14.10 6.92 3.96
CA GLU A 194 -13.34 8.09 4.42
C GLU A 194 -13.83 9.38 3.72
N LEU A 195 -14.04 9.33 2.40
CA LEU A 195 -14.57 10.48 1.64
C LEU A 195 -15.97 10.89 2.10
N ARG A 196 -16.83 9.94 2.48
CA ARG A 196 -18.20 10.21 2.93
C ARG A 196 -18.24 10.70 4.38
N GLU A 197 -17.59 9.99 5.29
CA GLU A 197 -17.66 10.21 6.74
C GLU A 197 -16.77 11.36 7.21
N THR A 198 -15.52 11.43 6.71
CA THR A 198 -14.58 12.51 7.04
C THR A 198 -14.76 13.70 6.10
N GLY A 199 -14.99 13.42 4.81
CA GLY A 199 -15.09 14.45 3.78
C GLY A 199 -16.44 15.16 3.68
N GLY A 200 -17.53 14.48 4.07
CA GLY A 200 -18.89 14.98 3.89
C GLY A 200 -19.33 15.01 2.42
N PHE A 201 -18.70 14.19 1.56
CA PHE A 201 -18.99 14.17 0.12
C PHE A 201 -20.15 13.24 -0.24
N ASP A 202 -20.82 13.56 -1.35
CA ASP A 202 -21.75 12.64 -2.02
C ASP A 202 -20.93 11.66 -2.87
N VAL A 203 -20.71 10.45 -2.35
CA VAL A 203 -19.80 9.47 -2.96
C VAL A 203 -20.56 8.44 -3.79
N THR A 204 -20.16 8.31 -5.06
CA THR A 204 -20.67 7.31 -6.02
C THR A 204 -19.56 6.37 -6.47
N SER A 205 -19.90 5.16 -6.89
CA SER A 205 -18.99 4.19 -7.53
C SER A 205 -19.76 3.29 -8.49
N VAL A 206 -19.06 2.52 -9.33
CA VAL A 206 -19.67 1.41 -10.06
C VAL A 206 -19.70 0.20 -9.12
N ASN A 207 -20.88 -0.41 -8.95
CA ASN A 207 -21.01 -1.61 -8.12
C ASN A 207 -20.24 -2.80 -8.73
N ASP A 208 -19.61 -3.59 -7.88
CA ASP A 208 -18.85 -4.78 -8.27
C ASP A 208 -19.72 -5.94 -8.78
N ASP A 209 -21.04 -5.89 -8.55
CA ASP A 209 -22.00 -6.88 -9.09
C ASP A 209 -22.32 -6.66 -10.57
N GLN A 210 -21.94 -5.52 -11.14
CA GLN A 210 -22.09 -5.23 -12.55
C GLN A 210 -21.06 -5.99 -13.40
N LYS A 211 -21.42 -6.22 -14.67
CA LYS A 211 -20.53 -6.91 -15.62
C LYS A 211 -19.19 -6.18 -15.78
N ALA A 212 -18.06 -6.84 -15.52
CA ALA A 212 -16.73 -6.22 -15.61
C ALA A 212 -16.37 -5.61 -16.99
N SER A 213 -16.94 -6.13 -18.08
CA SER A 213 -16.77 -5.59 -19.44
C SER A 213 -17.84 -4.55 -19.78
N MET A 214 -17.56 -3.67 -20.74
CA MET A 214 -18.55 -2.75 -21.32
C MET A 214 -18.41 -2.73 -22.85
N SER A 215 -19.50 -2.97 -23.59
CA SER A 215 -19.49 -2.90 -25.06
C SER A 215 -19.68 -1.46 -25.55
N ARG A 216 -19.42 -1.22 -26.85
CA ARG A 216 -19.64 0.09 -27.47
C ARG A 216 -21.10 0.53 -27.41
N ASP A 217 -22.01 -0.37 -27.77
CA ASP A 217 -23.46 -0.08 -27.77
C ASP A 217 -23.97 0.13 -26.35
N GLU A 218 -23.44 -0.63 -25.39
CA GLU A 218 -23.77 -0.47 -23.98
C GLU A 218 -23.30 0.89 -23.45
N LEU A 219 -22.05 1.29 -23.71
CA LEU A 219 -21.55 2.60 -23.30
C LEU A 219 -22.36 3.74 -23.95
N ALA A 220 -22.73 3.60 -25.22
CA ALA A 220 -23.53 4.58 -25.94
C ALA A 220 -24.94 4.75 -25.34
N ALA A 221 -25.51 3.69 -24.79
CA ALA A 221 -26.82 3.68 -24.14
C ALA A 221 -26.75 3.84 -22.61
N TYR A 222 -25.56 3.97 -22.02
CA TYR A 222 -25.38 3.97 -20.57
C TYR A 222 -26.02 5.22 -19.95
N ASP A 223 -26.87 5.02 -18.95
CA ASP A 223 -27.48 6.13 -18.22
C ASP A 223 -26.51 6.66 -17.16
N PHE A 224 -26.05 7.89 -17.39
CA PHE A 224 -25.18 8.60 -16.47
C PHE A 224 -25.95 9.57 -15.56
N SER A 225 -27.28 9.64 -15.65
CA SER A 225 -28.12 10.45 -14.76
C SER A 225 -27.90 10.15 -13.26
N PRO A 226 -27.59 8.91 -12.82
CA PRO A 226 -27.29 8.63 -11.41
C PRO A 226 -26.00 9.30 -10.91
N PHE A 227 -25.15 9.79 -11.82
CA PHE A 227 -23.86 10.41 -11.52
C PHE A 227 -23.86 11.92 -11.80
N HIS A 228 -25.00 12.62 -11.62
CA HIS A 228 -25.16 14.10 -11.76
C HIS A 228 -23.83 14.85 -11.66
N PRO A 229 -23.44 15.74 -12.60
CA PRO A 229 -22.05 16.10 -12.87
C PRO A 229 -21.15 16.07 -11.64
N VAL A 230 -20.19 15.16 -11.66
CA VAL A 230 -19.26 14.96 -10.54
C VAL A 230 -18.33 16.16 -10.43
N ASP A 231 -17.96 16.52 -9.21
CA ASP A 231 -16.95 17.53 -8.92
C ASP A 231 -15.55 16.92 -8.92
N ALA A 232 -15.44 15.62 -8.67
CA ALA A 232 -14.18 14.89 -8.76
C ALA A 232 -14.35 13.41 -9.15
N VAL A 233 -13.33 12.88 -9.81
CA VAL A 233 -13.09 11.44 -9.95
C VAL A 233 -11.81 11.10 -9.19
N VAL A 234 -11.92 10.17 -8.24
CA VAL A 234 -10.80 9.71 -7.40
C VAL A 234 -10.45 8.28 -7.77
N VAL A 235 -9.15 8.02 -7.96
CA VAL A 235 -8.61 6.67 -8.20
C VAL A 235 -7.73 6.27 -7.02
N GLY A 236 -8.16 5.22 -6.32
CA GLY A 236 -7.38 4.48 -5.34
C GLY A 236 -7.24 3.02 -5.75
N LEU A 237 -6.42 2.26 -5.01
CA LEU A 237 -6.20 0.85 -5.31
C LEU A 237 -7.55 0.11 -5.35
N ASP A 238 -7.78 -0.62 -6.43
CA ASP A 238 -8.99 -1.40 -6.66
C ASP A 238 -8.60 -2.75 -7.27
N THR A 239 -8.63 -3.81 -6.47
CA THR A 239 -8.32 -5.16 -6.94
C THR A 239 -9.40 -5.74 -7.86
N GLU A 240 -10.58 -5.11 -7.88
CA GLU A 240 -11.70 -5.42 -8.78
C GLU A 240 -11.79 -4.40 -9.93
N PHE A 241 -10.71 -3.66 -10.20
CA PHE A 241 -10.62 -2.72 -11.31
C PHE A 241 -10.92 -3.44 -12.64
N ASN A 242 -11.78 -2.83 -13.45
CA ASN A 242 -12.25 -3.44 -14.68
C ASN A 242 -12.58 -2.41 -15.76
N TYR A 243 -12.81 -2.89 -16.98
CA TYR A 243 -13.03 -2.03 -18.15
C TYR A 243 -14.29 -1.17 -18.00
N ARG A 244 -15.34 -1.65 -17.34
CA ARG A 244 -16.54 -0.84 -17.05
C ARG A 244 -16.22 0.35 -16.16
N LYS A 245 -15.54 0.13 -15.03
CA LYS A 245 -15.11 1.21 -14.12
C LYS A 245 -14.30 2.26 -14.87
N LEU A 246 -13.35 1.83 -15.70
CA LEU A 246 -12.55 2.70 -16.56
C LEU A 246 -13.40 3.52 -17.55
N CYS A 247 -14.35 2.88 -18.24
CA CYS A 247 -15.25 3.58 -19.17
C CYS A 247 -16.13 4.62 -18.49
N VAL A 248 -16.72 4.28 -17.33
CA VAL A 248 -17.58 5.20 -16.58
C VAL A 248 -16.77 6.39 -16.09
N ALA A 249 -15.64 6.16 -15.41
CA ALA A 249 -14.77 7.22 -14.90
C ALA A 249 -14.28 8.16 -16.02
N ASN A 250 -13.88 7.61 -17.17
CA ASN A 250 -13.48 8.39 -18.34
C ASN A 250 -14.60 9.31 -18.84
N VAL A 251 -15.82 8.79 -19.01
CA VAL A 251 -16.95 9.62 -19.47
C VAL A 251 -17.36 10.67 -18.45
N LEU A 252 -17.26 10.39 -17.15
CA LEU A 252 -17.51 11.39 -16.11
C LEU A 252 -16.53 12.58 -16.22
N LEU A 253 -15.24 12.30 -16.43
CA LEU A 253 -14.22 13.33 -16.68
C LEU A 253 -14.48 14.10 -17.99
N GLN A 254 -15.03 13.45 -19.03
CA GLN A 254 -15.39 14.11 -20.29
C GLN A 254 -16.60 15.03 -20.16
N ARG A 255 -17.59 14.62 -19.36
CA ARG A 255 -18.85 15.37 -19.15
C ARG A 255 -18.66 16.63 -18.33
N ASN A 256 -17.70 16.63 -17.39
CA ASN A 256 -17.34 17.82 -16.64
C ASN A 256 -15.82 18.09 -16.73
N LYS A 257 -15.45 19.04 -17.59
CA LYS A 257 -14.05 19.46 -17.77
C LYS A 257 -13.44 20.08 -16.51
N ASN A 258 -14.27 20.60 -15.61
CA ASN A 258 -13.84 21.20 -14.35
C ASN A 258 -13.77 20.18 -13.20
N ALA A 259 -14.27 18.95 -13.40
CA ALA A 259 -14.15 17.91 -12.38
C ALA A 259 -12.67 17.64 -12.12
N LEU A 260 -12.27 17.55 -10.85
CA LEU A 260 -10.91 17.16 -10.50
C LEU A 260 -10.68 15.68 -10.86
N PHE A 261 -9.47 15.37 -11.31
CA PHE A 261 -9.01 13.99 -11.44
C PHE A 261 -7.91 13.79 -10.41
N VAL A 262 -8.17 12.97 -9.38
CA VAL A 262 -7.32 12.84 -8.20
C VAL A 262 -6.92 11.38 -8.03
N SER A 263 -5.67 11.16 -7.63
CA SER A 263 -5.15 9.86 -7.26
C SER A 263 -4.75 9.84 -5.78
N THR A 264 -5.04 8.75 -5.06
CA THR A 264 -4.60 8.61 -3.68
C THR A 264 -3.08 8.46 -3.57
N ASN A 265 -2.45 7.79 -4.54
CA ASN A 265 -0.99 7.63 -4.71
C ASN A 265 -0.69 7.15 -6.15
N GLN A 266 0.56 7.20 -6.61
CA GLN A 266 0.94 6.63 -7.93
C GLN A 266 1.89 5.44 -7.85
N ASP A 267 1.84 4.67 -6.75
CA ASP A 267 2.72 3.52 -6.55
C ASP A 267 2.52 2.49 -7.67
N SER A 268 3.64 2.04 -8.26
CA SER A 268 3.62 1.12 -9.41
C SER A 268 3.17 -0.28 -9.03
N TYR A 269 3.64 -0.78 -7.88
CA TYR A 269 3.36 -2.11 -7.35
C TYR A 269 3.65 -2.20 -5.85
N ASP A 270 3.06 -3.21 -5.23
CA ASP A 270 3.37 -3.71 -3.88
C ASP A 270 4.10 -5.06 -3.95
N LEU A 271 4.89 -5.38 -2.92
CA LEU A 271 5.54 -6.69 -2.78
C LEU A 271 4.67 -7.70 -2.05
N VAL A 272 4.49 -8.88 -2.64
CA VAL A 272 3.70 -9.98 -2.07
C VAL A 272 4.41 -11.34 -2.16
N GLY A 273 4.22 -12.17 -1.14
CA GLY A 273 4.88 -13.48 -1.03
C GLY A 273 6.34 -13.40 -0.58
N GLY A 274 6.92 -14.54 -0.21
CA GLY A 274 8.31 -14.63 0.25
C GLY A 274 9.35 -14.52 -0.87
N ASP A 275 8.90 -14.51 -2.13
CA ASP A 275 9.70 -14.44 -3.36
C ASP A 275 9.61 -13.07 -4.07
N ALA A 276 9.11 -12.03 -3.37
CA ALA A 276 9.05 -10.64 -3.85
C ALA A 276 8.27 -10.44 -5.17
N ARG A 277 7.10 -11.08 -5.31
CA ARG A 277 6.23 -10.88 -6.48
C ARG A 277 5.58 -9.49 -6.44
N HIS A 278 5.30 -8.94 -7.62
CA HIS A 278 4.66 -7.64 -7.74
C HIS A 278 3.15 -7.77 -7.90
N LEU A 279 2.40 -7.16 -6.98
CA LEU A 279 0.97 -6.89 -7.14
C LEU A 279 0.82 -5.48 -7.75
N PRO A 280 0.06 -5.29 -8.85
CA PRO A 280 -0.12 -3.96 -9.43
C PRO A 280 -0.65 -2.94 -8.41
N GLY A 281 0.04 -1.80 -8.30
CA GLY A 281 -0.32 -0.71 -7.41
C GLY A 281 -1.30 0.27 -8.06
N ASN A 282 -1.77 1.24 -7.29
CA ASN A 282 -2.76 2.22 -7.75
C ASN A 282 -2.29 3.00 -8.99
N GLY A 283 -0.99 3.30 -9.10
CA GLY A 283 -0.41 3.98 -10.25
C GLY A 283 -0.75 3.30 -11.57
N SER A 284 -0.87 1.96 -11.59
CA SER A 284 -1.26 1.22 -12.81
C SER A 284 -2.68 1.56 -13.26
N LEU A 285 -3.61 1.73 -12.32
CA LEU A 285 -5.03 2.05 -12.58
C LEU A 285 -5.16 3.51 -13.01
N VAL A 286 -4.42 4.40 -12.34
CA VAL A 286 -4.33 5.83 -12.66
C VAL A 286 -3.86 6.00 -14.09
N LYS A 287 -2.75 5.36 -14.49
CA LYS A 287 -2.19 5.47 -15.84
C LYS A 287 -3.17 4.99 -16.91
N ALA A 288 -3.98 3.96 -16.63
CA ALA A 288 -5.02 3.52 -17.55
C ALA A 288 -6.08 4.60 -17.81
N LEU A 289 -6.51 5.31 -16.76
CA LEU A 289 -7.49 6.39 -16.86
C LEU A 289 -6.86 7.67 -17.44
N GLU A 290 -5.62 8.02 -17.08
CA GLU A 290 -4.89 9.14 -17.69
C GLU A 290 -4.78 8.96 -19.21
N TRP A 291 -4.45 7.74 -19.64
CA TRP A 291 -4.30 7.42 -21.06
C TRP A 291 -5.59 7.59 -21.85
N CYS A 292 -6.73 7.10 -21.35
CA CYS A 292 -7.99 7.18 -22.10
C CYS A 292 -8.71 8.54 -21.95
N SER A 293 -8.53 9.22 -20.82
CA SER A 293 -9.13 10.53 -20.56
C SER A 293 -8.31 11.71 -21.10
N GLN A 294 -7.01 11.49 -21.37
CA GLN A 294 -6.06 12.54 -21.75
C GLN A 294 -5.95 13.66 -20.70
N ARG A 295 -6.17 13.30 -19.44
CA ARG A 295 -6.03 14.17 -18.27
C ARG A 295 -5.00 13.56 -17.33
N THR A 296 -4.21 14.41 -16.69
CA THR A 296 -3.25 13.98 -15.64
C THR A 296 -3.94 14.04 -14.28
N ALA A 297 -3.74 13.00 -13.48
CA ALA A 297 -4.26 12.95 -12.12
C ALA A 297 -3.41 13.82 -11.19
N ILE A 298 -4.07 14.52 -10.28
CA ILE A 298 -3.42 15.17 -9.14
C ILE A 298 -3.10 14.07 -8.13
N ASP A 299 -1.83 13.88 -7.83
CA ASP A 299 -1.41 12.92 -6.80
C ASP A 299 -1.50 13.55 -5.40
N THR A 300 -2.14 12.85 -4.46
CA THR A 300 -2.23 13.25 -3.05
C THR A 300 -1.44 12.35 -2.11
N GLY A 301 -0.74 11.34 -2.63
CA GLY A 301 0.14 10.47 -1.85
C GLY A 301 1.60 10.93 -1.91
N LYS A 302 2.49 10.20 -1.25
CA LYS A 302 3.93 10.36 -1.43
C LYS A 302 4.29 10.01 -2.89
N PRO A 303 5.18 10.77 -3.57
CA PRO A 303 6.01 11.88 -3.07
C PRO A 303 5.40 13.30 -3.21
N SER A 304 4.11 13.43 -3.49
CA SER A 304 3.46 14.70 -3.81
C SER A 304 3.64 15.78 -2.72
N SER A 305 3.96 16.99 -3.17
CA SER A 305 3.95 18.19 -2.32
C SER A 305 2.56 18.50 -1.75
N THR A 306 1.49 17.95 -2.33
CA THR A 306 0.13 18.09 -1.79
C THR A 306 0.03 17.50 -0.37
N LEU A 307 0.60 16.31 -0.16
CA LEU A 307 0.64 15.67 1.14
C LEU A 307 1.58 16.39 2.11
N ALA A 308 2.75 16.83 1.62
CA ALA A 308 3.68 17.59 2.44
C ALA A 308 3.03 18.89 2.94
N ASN A 309 2.46 19.69 2.05
CA ASN A 309 1.80 20.94 2.43
C ASN A 309 0.68 20.72 3.45
N LEU A 310 -0.11 19.64 3.31
CA LEU A 310 -1.11 19.27 4.31
C LEU A 310 -0.48 19.08 5.70
N LEU A 311 0.58 18.26 5.80
CA LEU A 311 1.24 17.96 7.07
C LEU A 311 1.91 19.19 7.70
N LEU A 312 2.60 19.98 6.87
CA LEU A 312 3.29 21.19 7.31
C LEU A 312 2.29 22.23 7.84
N GLU A 313 1.17 22.44 7.14
CA GLU A 313 0.12 23.38 7.54
C GLU A 313 -0.64 22.91 8.78
N GLU A 314 -1.07 21.65 8.81
CA GLU A 314 -1.93 21.11 9.87
C GLU A 314 -1.20 20.98 11.21
N HIS A 315 0.10 20.66 11.17
CA HIS A 315 0.89 20.38 12.38
C HIS A 315 2.02 21.38 12.65
N GLY A 316 2.16 22.42 11.81
CA GLY A 316 3.17 23.46 11.98
C GLY A 316 4.62 22.94 11.87
N LEU A 317 4.82 21.90 11.06
CA LEU A 317 6.13 21.26 10.91
C LEU A 317 7.11 22.16 10.14
N LYS A 318 8.39 22.05 10.48
CA LYS A 318 9.47 22.73 9.74
C LYS A 318 10.17 21.70 8.85
N PRO A 319 10.14 21.84 7.51
CA PRO A 319 10.73 20.84 6.62
C PRO A 319 12.17 20.46 6.98
N ALA A 320 13.04 21.47 7.14
CA ALA A 320 14.45 21.26 7.47
C ALA A 320 14.73 20.60 8.84
N ARG A 321 13.71 20.44 9.69
CA ARG A 321 13.79 19.70 10.96
C ARG A 321 12.79 18.55 11.03
N THR A 322 12.28 18.12 9.88
CA THR A 322 11.41 16.96 9.73
C THR A 322 12.14 15.87 8.97
N MET A 323 11.97 14.62 9.39
CA MET A 323 12.56 13.46 8.75
C MET A 323 11.47 12.54 8.20
N MET A 324 11.53 12.20 6.91
CA MET A 324 10.74 11.12 6.33
C MET A 324 11.52 9.81 6.43
N VAL A 325 10.98 8.84 7.14
CA VAL A 325 11.56 7.51 7.34
C VAL A 325 10.81 6.52 6.47
N GLY A 326 11.51 5.92 5.51
CA GLY A 326 10.90 5.09 4.47
C GLY A 326 11.80 3.95 4.01
N ASP A 327 11.24 2.99 3.31
CA ASP A 327 11.96 1.86 2.73
C ASP A 327 12.09 1.96 1.20
N ARG A 328 11.48 2.97 0.57
CA ARG A 328 11.34 3.08 -0.88
C ARG A 328 11.82 4.44 -1.41
N LEU A 329 12.68 4.40 -2.44
CA LEU A 329 13.33 5.61 -2.98
C LEU A 329 12.38 6.55 -3.75
N ASP A 330 11.57 5.99 -4.65
CA ASP A 330 10.68 6.72 -5.55
C ASP A 330 9.43 7.30 -4.85
N THR A 331 9.18 6.90 -3.60
CA THR A 331 8.06 7.40 -2.79
C THR A 331 8.54 8.12 -1.55
N ASP A 332 9.19 7.45 -0.61
CA ASP A 332 9.46 8.02 0.71
C ASP A 332 10.68 8.95 0.71
N ILE A 333 11.77 8.51 0.08
CA ILE A 333 12.97 9.33 0.00
C ILE A 333 12.70 10.54 -0.89
N ALA A 334 12.11 10.32 -2.06
CA ALA A 334 11.59 11.39 -2.91
C ALA A 334 10.68 12.36 -2.14
N PHE A 335 9.75 11.85 -1.33
CA PHE A 335 8.88 12.69 -0.51
C PHE A 335 9.68 13.56 0.47
N GLY A 336 10.66 12.98 1.15
CA GLY A 336 11.54 13.71 2.06
C GLY A 336 12.30 14.82 1.33
N GLU A 337 13.13 14.43 0.37
CA GLU A 337 14.09 15.32 -0.28
C GLU A 337 13.39 16.40 -1.12
N GLN A 338 12.37 16.05 -1.92
CA GLN A 338 11.66 17.01 -2.79
C GLN A 338 10.88 18.07 -2.01
N ASN A 339 10.53 17.78 -0.75
CA ASN A 339 9.79 18.70 0.12
C ASN A 339 10.69 19.35 1.19
N GLY A 340 12.02 19.27 1.03
CA GLY A 340 12.99 19.93 1.91
C GLY A 340 13.10 19.32 3.31
N MET A 341 12.75 18.05 3.45
CA MET A 341 12.88 17.25 4.66
C MET A 341 14.09 16.30 4.54
N VAL A 342 14.52 15.75 5.67
CA VAL A 342 15.56 14.72 5.68
C VAL A 342 14.97 13.38 5.24
N GLY A 343 15.44 12.81 4.13
CA GLY A 343 15.10 11.43 3.72
C GLY A 343 15.95 10.41 4.48
N ALA A 344 15.31 9.53 5.24
CA ALA A 344 15.94 8.45 5.99
C ALA A 344 15.51 7.09 5.46
N LEU A 345 16.42 6.38 4.78
CA LEU A 345 16.16 5.06 4.23
C LEU A 345 16.38 3.97 5.29
N VAL A 346 15.39 3.11 5.50
CA VAL A 346 15.55 1.83 6.19
C VAL A 346 15.69 0.68 5.20
N LEU A 347 16.47 -0.34 5.55
CA LEU A 347 16.79 -1.47 4.66
C LEU A 347 15.93 -2.70 4.94
N THR A 348 14.73 -2.49 5.48
CA THR A 348 13.79 -3.56 5.86
C THR A 348 12.65 -3.76 4.88
N GLY A 349 12.65 -3.08 3.73
CA GLY A 349 11.57 -3.13 2.76
C GLY A 349 12.03 -3.25 1.32
N VAL A 350 11.54 -2.38 0.43
CA VAL A 350 11.67 -2.50 -1.03
C VAL A 350 13.09 -2.23 -1.53
N THR A 351 13.75 -1.20 -1.01
CA THR A 351 15.05 -0.77 -1.53
C THR A 351 16.18 -1.68 -1.05
N THR A 352 16.94 -2.24 -1.98
CA THR A 352 18.17 -3.00 -1.71
C THR A 352 19.41 -2.13 -1.91
N ALA A 353 20.57 -2.61 -1.46
CA ALA A 353 21.85 -1.95 -1.69
C ALA A 353 22.14 -1.72 -3.18
N ASP A 354 21.76 -2.66 -4.04
CA ASP A 354 21.95 -2.57 -5.49
C ASP A 354 21.05 -1.49 -6.11
N VAL A 355 19.78 -1.41 -5.66
CA VAL A 355 18.84 -0.37 -6.11
C VAL A 355 19.33 1.01 -5.68
N LEU A 356 19.75 1.16 -4.42
CA LEU A 356 20.35 2.41 -3.93
C LEU A 356 21.59 2.79 -4.73
N ALA A 357 22.47 1.83 -5.01
CA ALA A 357 23.69 2.09 -5.77
C ALA A 357 23.40 2.54 -7.21
N GLN A 358 22.38 1.94 -7.84
CA GLN A 358 21.92 2.34 -9.15
C GLN A 358 21.36 3.77 -9.14
N ALA A 359 20.49 4.11 -8.18
CA ALA A 359 19.92 5.45 -8.06
C ALA A 359 20.99 6.54 -7.89
N VAL A 360 22.01 6.27 -7.05
CA VAL A 360 23.15 7.18 -6.86
C VAL A 360 23.98 7.30 -8.15
N HIS A 361 24.18 6.21 -8.89
CA HIS A 361 24.93 6.25 -10.14
C HIS A 361 24.22 7.03 -11.24
N ASP A 362 22.89 6.91 -11.31
CA ASP A 362 22.06 7.61 -12.28
C ASP A 362 21.96 9.12 -11.99
N GLY A 363 22.43 9.57 -10.82
CA GLY A 363 22.49 10.99 -10.45
C GLY A 363 21.10 11.60 -10.26
N VAL A 364 20.12 10.81 -9.84
CA VAL A 364 18.78 11.30 -9.53
C VAL A 364 18.77 11.74 -8.08
N ASP A 365 19.22 12.98 -7.83
CA ASP A 365 19.42 13.54 -6.48
C ASP A 365 18.18 13.34 -5.57
N ASP A 366 16.97 13.48 -6.10
CA ASP A 366 15.72 13.29 -5.37
C ASP A 366 15.52 11.86 -4.80
N PHE A 367 16.23 10.87 -5.35
CA PHE A 367 16.13 9.46 -4.93
C PHE A 367 17.31 9.01 -4.06
N VAL A 368 18.20 9.95 -3.70
CA VAL A 368 19.33 9.69 -2.84
C VAL A 368 18.96 10.11 -1.40
N PRO A 369 18.94 9.20 -0.43
CA PRO A 369 18.56 9.55 0.94
C PRO A 369 19.62 10.44 1.58
N THR A 370 19.25 11.32 2.49
CA THR A 370 20.22 12.02 3.36
C THR A 370 20.91 11.05 4.31
N VAL A 371 20.17 10.09 4.90
CA VAL A 371 20.71 9.10 5.84
C VAL A 371 20.20 7.69 5.56
N VAL A 372 21.02 6.68 5.88
CA VAL A 372 20.62 5.26 5.80
C VAL A 372 20.78 4.60 7.16
N VAL A 373 19.73 3.88 7.56
CA VAL A 373 19.62 3.16 8.83
C VAL A 373 19.30 1.69 8.52
N PRO A 374 19.86 0.69 9.22
CA PRO A 374 19.52 -0.70 8.91
C PRO A 374 18.01 -0.99 9.08
N TYR A 375 17.44 -0.64 10.22
CA TYR A 375 16.04 -0.90 10.56
C TYR A 375 15.56 0.06 11.66
N MET A 376 14.24 0.19 11.83
CA MET A 376 13.61 1.14 12.75
C MET A 376 14.18 1.11 14.18
N GLY A 377 14.42 -0.07 14.74
CA GLY A 377 14.99 -0.24 16.08
C GLY A 377 16.41 0.29 16.29
N MET A 378 17.10 0.76 15.24
CA MET A 378 18.40 1.44 15.34
C MET A 378 18.27 2.96 15.49
N MET A 379 17.08 3.52 15.30
CA MET A 379 16.84 4.97 15.33
C MET A 379 16.96 5.56 16.74
N ALA A 380 16.62 4.78 17.77
CA ALA A 380 16.70 5.20 19.16
C ALA A 380 17.07 4.02 20.09
#